data_AF-A0AA46ZG37-F1
#
_entry.id   AF-A0AA46ZG37-F1
#
_cell.length_a   1.000
_cell.length_b   1.000
_cell.length_c   1.000
_cell.angle_alpha   90.00
_cell.angle_beta   90.00
_cell.angle_gamma   90.00
#
_symmetry.space_group_name_H-M   'P 1'
#
loop_
_entity.id
_entity.type
_entity.pdbx_description
1 polymer ?
#
loop_
_entity_poly.entity_id
_entity_poly.type
_entity_poly.pdbx_seq_one_letter_code
_entity_poly.pdbx_strand_id
1 'polypeptide(L)'
;MAEAEYNIGEGPATRVSLSLPEGTAEAIRTRVGKREFSAFVTAAVERELRGQILDEYLADYERRKGPLPASMQAEARELFDEIFAEEAALGDDESGPAEGDQWRAAS
;
A
#
# COMPACT_ATOMS: atom_id res chain seq x y z
N MET A 1 33.08 -5.89 -8.90
CA MET A 1 32.09 -5.15 -8.10
C MET A 1 30.76 -5.77 -8.46
N ALA A 2 30.16 -6.58 -7.58
CA ALA A 2 28.79 -7.02 -7.83
C ALA A 2 27.93 -5.76 -7.76
N GLU A 3 27.20 -5.45 -8.84
CA GLU A 3 26.09 -4.50 -8.73
C GLU A 3 25.18 -5.04 -7.64
N ALA A 4 24.96 -4.26 -6.58
CA ALA A 4 23.97 -4.62 -5.58
C ALA A 4 22.61 -4.63 -6.26
N GLU A 5 22.03 -5.82 -6.43
CA GLU A 5 20.68 -6.00 -6.92
C GLU A 5 19.73 -5.59 -5.79
N TYR A 6 19.16 -4.39 -5.88
CA TYR A 6 18.18 -3.89 -4.91
C TYR A 6 16.78 -4.41 -5.26
N ASN A 7 16.02 -4.88 -4.27
CA ASN A 7 14.60 -5.18 -4.46
C ASN A 7 13.75 -3.90 -4.49
N ILE A 8 12.47 -4.02 -4.83
CA ILE A 8 11.54 -2.88 -4.87
C ILE A 8 11.41 -2.22 -3.50
N GLY A 9 11.86 -0.97 -3.41
CA GLY A 9 11.87 -0.15 -2.20
C GLY A 9 13.16 -0.26 -1.38
N GLU A 10 14.16 -0.96 -1.89
CA GLU A 10 15.48 -1.05 -1.26
C GLU A 10 16.50 -0.13 -1.94
N GLY A 11 17.58 0.16 -1.22
CA GLY A 11 18.71 0.94 -1.72
C GLY A 11 18.58 2.45 -1.48
N PRO A 12 19.61 3.22 -1.88
CA PRO A 12 19.64 4.66 -1.69
C PRO A 12 18.64 5.37 -2.59
N ALA A 13 18.02 6.44 -2.07
CA ALA A 13 17.10 7.27 -2.84
C ALA A 13 17.83 7.90 -4.03
N THR A 14 17.32 7.65 -5.23
CA THR A 14 17.83 8.23 -6.49
C THR A 14 16.86 9.28 -6.99
N ARG A 15 17.35 10.50 -7.25
CA ARG A 15 16.52 11.58 -7.78
C ARG A 15 16.20 11.32 -9.26
N VAL A 16 14.92 11.20 -9.56
CA VAL A 16 14.38 11.11 -10.93
C VAL A 16 13.51 12.33 -11.22
N SER A 17 13.44 12.75 -12.49
CA SER A 17 12.58 13.85 -12.92
C SER A 17 11.42 13.31 -13.75
N LEU A 18 10.20 13.62 -13.32
CA LEU A 18 8.96 13.22 -13.98
C LEU A 18 7.93 14.34 -13.84
N SER A 19 6.93 14.34 -14.72
CA SER A 19 5.85 15.31 -14.70
C SER A 19 4.57 14.66 -14.18
N LEU A 20 3.82 15.40 -13.37
CA LEU A 20 2.47 15.05 -12.95
C LEU A 20 1.53 16.18 -13.37
N PRO A 21 0.26 15.88 -13.69
CA PRO A 21 -0.76 16.92 -13.81
C PRO A 21 -0.77 17.78 -12.54
N GLU A 22 -0.84 19.10 -12.73
CA GLU A 22 -0.76 20.07 -11.63
C GLU A 22 -1.80 19.79 -10.54
N GLY A 23 -3.05 19.53 -10.93
CA GLY A 23 -4.13 19.19 -10.02
C GLY A 23 -3.85 17.91 -9.20
N THR A 24 -3.21 16.90 -9.79
CA THR A 24 -2.81 15.69 -9.06
C THR A 24 -1.73 16.01 -8.02
N ALA A 25 -0.72 16.79 -8.41
CA ALA A 25 0.35 17.16 -7.50
C ALA A 25 -0.18 18.04 -6.35
N GLU A 26 -1.13 18.94 -6.61
CA GLU A 26 -1.80 19.73 -5.56
C GLU A 26 -2.68 18.88 -4.64
N ALA A 27 -3.44 17.95 -5.20
CA ALA A 27 -4.27 17.04 -4.40
C ALA A 27 -3.42 16.22 -3.43
N ILE A 28 -2.29 15.68 -3.90
CA ILE A 28 -1.34 14.94 -3.05
C ILE A 28 -0.78 15.88 -1.96
N ARG A 29 -0.26 17.07 -2.34
CA ARG A 29 0.29 18.03 -1.37
C ARG A 29 -0.72 18.42 -0.29
N THR A 30 -1.98 18.62 -0.66
CA THR A 30 -3.06 18.94 0.28
C THR A 30 -3.35 17.78 1.23
N ARG A 31 -3.28 16.53 0.74
CA ARG A 31 -3.60 15.34 1.53
C ARG A 31 -2.49 14.90 2.48
N VAL A 32 -1.22 14.94 2.06
CA VAL A 32 -0.09 14.41 2.85
C VAL A 32 0.85 15.49 3.38
N GLY A 33 0.72 16.73 2.90
CA GLY A 33 1.64 17.82 3.21
C GLY A 33 2.88 17.83 2.30
N LYS A 34 3.64 18.94 2.34
CA LYS A 34 4.76 19.17 1.42
C LYS A 34 5.96 18.23 1.67
N ARG A 35 6.22 17.86 2.93
CA ARG A 35 7.38 17.05 3.32
C ARG A 35 7.19 15.56 3.01
N GLU A 36 5.94 15.11 2.99
CA GLU A 36 5.58 13.70 2.75
C GLU A 36 5.30 13.40 1.28
N PHE A 37 5.39 14.40 0.39
CA PHE A 37 5.07 14.20 -1.03
C PHE A 37 5.90 13.09 -1.68
N SER A 38 7.22 13.10 -1.45
CA SER A 38 8.11 12.09 -2.02
C SER A 38 7.83 10.71 -1.43
N ALA A 39 7.66 10.62 -0.10
CA ALA A 39 7.37 9.35 0.57
C ALA A 39 6.05 8.75 0.08
N PHE A 40 5.02 9.57 -0.10
CA PHE A 40 3.74 9.13 -0.65
C PHE A 40 3.88 8.58 -2.07
N VAL A 41 4.58 9.31 -2.96
CA VAL A 41 4.78 8.86 -4.34
C VAL A 41 5.60 7.57 -4.37
N THR A 42 6.67 7.48 -3.59
CA THR A 42 7.49 6.28 -3.46
C THR A 42 6.64 5.08 -3.03
N ALA A 43 5.88 5.20 -1.93
CA ALA A 43 5.03 4.13 -1.44
C ALA A 43 3.94 3.72 -2.44
N ALA A 44 3.36 4.69 -3.16
CA ALA A 44 2.37 4.41 -4.19
C ALA A 44 2.95 3.64 -5.38
N VAL A 45 4.13 4.06 -5.88
CA VAL A 45 4.80 3.43 -7.02
C VAL A 45 5.30 2.03 -6.65
N GLU A 46 5.88 1.85 -5.46
CA GLU A 46 6.32 0.55 -4.99
C GLU A 46 5.15 -0.44 -4.86
N ARG A 47 4.02 0.00 -4.29
CA ARG A 47 2.82 -0.83 -4.17
C ARG A 47 2.30 -1.26 -5.55
N GLU A 48 2.26 -0.32 -6.49
CA GLU A 48 1.84 -0.58 -7.87
C GLU A 48 2.74 -1.61 -8.56
N LEU A 49 4.06 -1.43 -8.50
CA LEU A 49 5.02 -2.35 -9.12
C LEU A 49 4.95 -3.75 -8.51
N ARG A 50 4.85 -3.86 -7.18
CA ARG A 50 4.66 -5.17 -6.52
C ARG A 50 3.37 -5.84 -6.98
N GLY A 51 2.29 -5.07 -7.14
CA GLY A 51 1.00 -5.56 -7.66
C GLY A 51 1.13 -6.11 -9.08
N GLN A 52 1.74 -5.34 -9.99
CA GLN A 52 1.93 -5.77 -11.38
C GLN A 52 2.75 -7.06 -11.50
N ILE A 53 3.83 -7.18 -10.73
CA ILE A 53 4.65 -8.41 -10.71
C ILE A 53 3.85 -9.59 -10.16
N LEU A 54 3.05 -9.38 -9.12
CA LEU A 54 2.20 -10.42 -8.57
C LEU A 54 1.14 -10.88 -9.57
N ASP A 55 0.52 -9.95 -10.30
CA ASP A 55 -0.46 -10.25 -11.33
C ASP A 55 0.17 -11.04 -12.49
N GLU A 56 1.37 -10.65 -12.93
CA GLU A 56 2.13 -11.39 -13.94
C GLU A 56 2.44 -12.82 -13.50
N TYR A 57 2.87 -12.99 -12.25
CA TYR A 57 3.15 -14.31 -11.68
C TYR A 57 1.89 -15.18 -11.60
N LEU A 58 0.77 -14.61 -11.13
CA LEU A 58 -0.50 -15.32 -11.01
C LEU A 58 -1.03 -15.73 -12.39
N ALA A 59 -0.96 -14.84 -13.38
CA ALA A 59 -1.36 -15.13 -14.75
C ALA A 59 -0.51 -16.25 -15.39
N ASP A 60 0.80 -16.27 -15.13
CA ASP A 60 1.66 -17.37 -15.57
C ASP A 60 1.32 -18.70 -14.87
N TYR A 61 1.05 -18.66 -13.57
CA TYR A 61 0.62 -19.84 -12.82
C TYR A 61 -0.67 -20.43 -13.39
N GLU A 62 -1.71 -19.61 -13.54
CA GLU A 62 -3.00 -20.04 -14.09
C GLU A 62 -2.87 -20.55 -15.51
N ARG A 63 -2.05 -19.91 -16.35
CA ARG A 63 -1.76 -20.42 -17.70
C ARG A 63 -1.16 -21.83 -17.68
N ARG A 64 -0.27 -22.11 -16.72
CA ARG A 64 0.43 -23.41 -16.63
C ARG A 64 -0.40 -24.49 -15.94
N LYS A 65 -1.31 -24.12 -15.04
CA LYS A 65 -2.01 -25.07 -14.14
C LYS A 65 -3.52 -25.07 -14.27
N GLY A 66 -4.09 -24.13 -15.01
CA GLY A 66 -5.51 -23.83 -15.02
C GLY A 66 -5.92 -22.95 -13.83
N PRO A 67 -7.15 -22.42 -13.86
CA PRO A 67 -7.68 -21.63 -12.75
C PRO A 67 -7.89 -22.49 -11.50
N LEU A 68 -7.84 -21.86 -10.33
CA LEU A 68 -8.16 -22.53 -9.07
C LEU A 68 -9.63 -22.98 -9.04
N PRO A 69 -9.94 -24.20 -8.55
CA PRO A 69 -11.32 -24.65 -8.40
C PRO A 69 -12.13 -23.71 -7.50
N ALA A 70 -13.38 -23.43 -7.88
CA ALA A 70 -14.25 -22.50 -7.14
C ALA A 70 -14.46 -22.92 -5.68
N SER A 71 -14.48 -24.22 -5.38
CA SER A 71 -14.59 -24.72 -4.00
C SER A 71 -13.40 -24.33 -3.13
N MET A 72 -12.17 -24.36 -3.68
CA MET A 72 -10.97 -23.93 -2.96
C MET A 72 -10.93 -22.41 -2.80
N GLN A 73 -11.44 -21.66 -3.77
CA GLN A 73 -11.54 -20.20 -3.65
C GLN A 73 -12.53 -19.81 -2.53
N ALA A 74 -13.66 -20.52 -2.43
CA ALA A 74 -14.64 -20.31 -1.37
C ALA A 74 -14.06 -20.63 0.01
N GLU A 75 -13.41 -21.80 0.17
CA GLU A 75 -12.74 -22.18 1.42
C GLU A 75 -11.65 -21.17 1.83
N ALA A 76 -10.82 -20.75 0.88
CA ALA A 76 -9.80 -19.74 1.14
C ALA A 76 -10.42 -18.39 1.55
N ARG A 77 -11.58 -18.02 0.97
CA ARG A 77 -12.29 -16.79 1.33
C ARG A 77 -12.87 -16.87 2.74
N GLU A 78 -13.49 -18.00 3.09
CA GLU A 78 -14.02 -18.22 4.45
C GLU A 78 -12.92 -18.13 5.50
N LEU A 79 -11.78 -18.79 5.28
CA LEU A 79 -10.64 -18.71 6.20
C LEU A 79 -10.06 -17.29 6.31
N PHE A 80 -9.97 -16.57 5.19
CA PHE A 80 -9.52 -15.18 5.21
C PHE A 80 -10.48 -14.31 6.04
N ASP A 81 -11.78 -14.41 5.79
CA ASP A 81 -12.78 -13.63 6.51
C ASP A 81 -12.78 -13.97 8.01
N GLU A 82 -12.59 -15.23 8.40
CA GLU A 82 -12.45 -15.66 9.80
C GLU A 82 -11.25 -14.99 10.50
N ILE A 83 -10.05 -15.10 9.92
CA ILE A 83 -8.81 -14.55 10.50
C ILE A 83 -8.91 -13.03 10.66
N PHE A 84 -9.38 -12.34 9.63
CA PHE A 84 -9.42 -10.88 9.62
C PHE A 84 -10.66 -10.29 10.30
N ALA A 85 -11.71 -11.08 10.56
CA ALA A 85 -12.83 -10.66 11.41
C ALA A 85 -12.42 -10.58 12.90
N GLU A 86 -11.53 -11.47 13.36
CA GLU A 86 -11.02 -11.47 14.74
C GLU A 86 -10.14 -10.25 15.02
N GLU A 87 -9.34 -9.83 14.03
CA GLU A 87 -8.50 -8.62 14.12
C GLU A 87 -9.32 -7.32 14.14
N ALA A 88 -10.45 -7.27 13.43
CA ALA A 88 -11.38 -6.15 13.48
C ALA A 88 -12.10 -6.03 14.84
N ALA A 89 -12.42 -7.16 15.48
CA ALA A 89 -13.08 -7.18 16.79
C ALA A 89 -12.16 -6.74 17.95
N LEU A 90 -10.83 -6.78 17.77
CA LEU A 90 -9.86 -6.30 18.76
C LEU A 90 -9.57 -4.78 18.64
N GLY A 91 -10.06 -4.11 17.59
CA GLY A 91 -9.80 -2.69 17.31
C GLY A 91 -10.82 -1.69 17.90
N ASP A 92 -11.88 -2.18 18.53
CA ASP A 92 -13.02 -1.35 18.99
C ASP A 92 -12.99 -0.97 20.49
N ASP A 93 -11.89 -1.21 21.23
CA ASP A 93 -11.77 -0.85 22.66
C ASP A 93 -10.95 0.43 22.96
N GLU A 94 -10.51 1.20 21.95
CA GLU A 94 -9.91 2.53 22.18
C GLU A 94 -10.89 3.68 21.93
N SER A 95 -12.04 3.64 22.61
CA SER A 95 -12.84 4.85 22.88
C SER A 95 -12.27 5.57 24.12
N GLY A 96 -11.13 6.24 23.96
CA GLY A 96 -10.72 7.34 24.84
C GLY A 96 -11.56 8.60 24.56
N PRO A 97 -11.83 9.47 25.54
CA PRO A 97 -12.85 10.51 25.41
C PRO A 97 -12.47 11.54 24.35
N ALA A 98 -13.49 12.07 23.68
CA ALA A 98 -13.38 13.17 22.74
C ALA A 98 -12.84 14.44 23.42
N GLU A 99 -11.60 14.82 23.12
CA GLU A 99 -11.11 16.19 23.27
C GLU A 99 -10.78 16.77 21.89
N GLY A 100 -11.76 17.51 21.34
CA GLY A 100 -11.45 18.65 20.49
C GLY A 100 -10.76 19.74 21.33
N ASP A 101 -10.01 20.62 20.66
CA ASP A 101 -9.33 21.81 21.21
C ASP A 101 -7.91 21.69 21.80
N GLN A 102 -7.00 20.90 21.20
CA GLN A 102 -5.56 21.08 21.46
C GLN A 102 -4.63 20.96 20.25
N TRP A 103 -4.88 21.75 19.19
CA TRP A 103 -3.82 22.09 18.21
C TRP A 103 -3.86 23.57 17.77
N ARG A 104 -4.27 24.47 18.67
CA ARG A 104 -4.04 25.91 18.56
C ARG A 104 -3.46 26.47 19.86
N ALA A 105 -2.17 26.25 20.10
CA ALA A 105 -1.31 27.16 20.87
C ALA A 105 0.12 26.60 20.91
N ALA A 106 0.88 26.84 19.84
CA ALA A 106 2.32 27.04 19.93
C ALA A 106 2.75 27.81 18.68
N SER A 107 3.03 29.09 18.92
CA SER A 107 3.58 30.05 17.97
C SER A 107 4.90 29.60 17.35
#